data_AF-A0A961AJ93-F1
#
_entry.id   AF-A0A961AJ93-F1
#
_cell.length_a   1.000
_cell.length_b   1.000
_cell.length_c   1.000
_cell.angle_alpha   90.00
_cell.angle_beta   90.00
_cell.angle_gamma   90.00
#
_symmetry.space_group_name_H-M   'P 1'
#
loop_
_entity.id
_entity.type
_entity.pdbx_description
1 polymer ?
#
loop_
_entity_poly.entity_id
_entity_poly.type
_entity_poly.pdbx_seq_one_letter_code
_entity_poly.pdbx_strand_id
1 'polypeptide(L)'
;QVLTKRPARMEKLLKGRLSDAAAAPHIWWGVTVENRKHGLPRIDALRRTGAAMKFLSIEPLIEDLGPIDLSGIDWVIVGGESGPGARPLEPQWVTSIQQQCQEKGIPFFFKQWGGVQKSRFGRELNGRTYSEFPKTAPRSPRASNDRRRAFALAQSELETM
;
A
#
# COMPACT_ATOMS: atom_id res chain seq x y z
N GLN A 1 7.47 2.18 2.43
CA GLN A 1 6.17 2.41 1.76
C GLN A 1 6.06 3.87 1.34
N VAL A 2 5.24 4.17 0.33
CA VAL A 2 4.83 5.53 -0.05
C VAL A 2 3.31 5.58 -0.05
N LEU A 3 2.72 6.50 0.71
CA LEU A 3 1.28 6.63 0.89
C LEU A 3 0.80 8.01 0.43
N THR A 4 -0.35 8.10 -0.24
CA THR A 4 -0.92 9.40 -0.64
C THR A 4 -2.45 9.44 -0.65
N LYS A 5 -2.99 10.67 -0.54
CA LYS A 5 -4.39 11.00 -0.89
C LYS A 5 -4.53 11.61 -2.30
N ARG A 6 -3.43 11.77 -3.04
CA ARG A 6 -3.37 12.40 -4.37
C ARG A 6 -3.00 11.38 -5.46
N PRO A 7 -3.84 10.36 -5.73
CA PRO A 7 -3.44 9.25 -6.58
C PRO A 7 -3.23 9.65 -8.05
N ALA A 8 -3.90 10.68 -8.57
CA ALA A 8 -3.66 11.19 -9.92
C ALA A 8 -2.22 11.72 -10.10
N ARG A 9 -1.66 12.36 -9.06
CA ARG A 9 -0.25 12.81 -9.08
C ARG A 9 0.69 11.60 -9.02
N MET A 10 0.36 10.60 -8.19
CA MET A 10 1.13 9.35 -8.11
C MET A 10 1.12 8.64 -9.47
N GLU A 11 -0.03 8.48 -10.12
CA GLU A 11 -0.17 7.88 -11.44
C GLU A 11 0.70 8.58 -12.49
N LYS A 12 0.65 9.92 -12.58
CA LYS A 12 1.51 10.68 -13.50
C LYS A 12 3.00 10.46 -13.24
N LEU A 13 3.42 10.40 -11.97
CA LEU A 13 4.83 10.20 -11.63
C LEU A 13 5.29 8.77 -11.93
N LEU A 14 4.49 7.76 -11.56
CA LEU A 14 4.80 6.35 -11.76
C LEU A 14 4.75 5.92 -13.22
N LYS A 15 3.95 6.59 -14.06
CA LYS A 15 3.98 6.39 -15.52
C LYS A 15 5.10 7.16 -16.23
N GLY A 16 5.78 8.07 -15.54
CA GLY A 16 6.81 8.94 -16.12
C GLY A 16 8.11 8.84 -15.35
N ARG A 17 8.46 9.93 -14.65
CA ARG A 17 9.76 10.11 -13.98
C ARG A 17 10.14 9.00 -12.98
N LEU A 18 9.18 8.26 -12.46
CA LEU A 18 9.38 7.22 -11.45
C LEU A 18 8.98 5.82 -11.95
N SER A 19 8.96 5.58 -13.27
CA SER A 19 8.60 4.27 -13.85
C SER A 19 9.45 3.11 -13.32
N ASP A 20 10.77 3.29 -13.20
CA ASP A 20 11.65 2.28 -12.63
C ASP A 20 11.31 1.95 -11.16
N ALA A 21 10.88 2.95 -10.41
CA ALA A 21 10.46 2.79 -9.02
C ALA A 21 9.05 2.18 -8.91
N ALA A 22 8.18 2.41 -9.90
CA ALA A 22 6.90 1.73 -10.01
C ALA A 22 7.11 0.22 -10.19
N ALA A 23 8.08 -0.19 -11.03
CA ALA A 23 8.39 -1.60 -11.29
C ALA A 23 9.17 -2.30 -10.16
N ALA A 24 9.61 -1.58 -9.12
CA ALA A 24 10.41 -2.13 -8.04
C ALA A 24 9.53 -2.78 -6.95
N PRO A 25 9.58 -4.12 -6.75
CA PRO A 25 8.66 -4.82 -5.83
C PRO A 25 8.92 -4.53 -4.33
N HIS A 26 10.06 -3.93 -4.00
CA HIS A 26 10.39 -3.50 -2.63
C HIS A 26 9.91 -2.06 -2.33
N ILE A 27 9.36 -1.36 -3.31
CA ILE A 27 8.73 -0.05 -3.12
C ILE A 27 7.22 -0.23 -3.15
N TRP A 28 6.60 -0.06 -2.00
CA TRP A 28 5.17 -0.29 -1.83
C TRP A 28 4.43 1.02 -1.99
N TRP A 29 3.54 1.09 -2.97
CA TRP A 29 2.78 2.29 -3.31
C TRP A 29 1.35 2.14 -2.85
N GLY A 30 0.82 3.13 -2.14
CA GLY A 30 -0.52 2.99 -1.58
C GLY A 30 -1.30 4.27 -1.51
N VAL A 31 -2.60 4.10 -1.34
CA VAL A 31 -3.56 5.19 -1.20
C VAL A 31 -4.29 5.09 0.12
N THR A 32 -4.65 6.24 0.68
CA THR A 32 -5.52 6.31 1.85
C THR A 32 -6.97 6.14 1.43
N VAL A 33 -7.71 5.22 2.06
CA VAL A 33 -9.13 4.94 1.79
C VAL A 33 -9.94 5.16 3.06
N GLU A 34 -10.44 6.38 3.24
CA GLU A 34 -11.07 6.80 4.50
C GLU A 34 -12.57 6.48 4.51
N ASN A 35 -13.21 6.67 3.35
CA ASN A 35 -14.65 6.63 3.15
C ASN A 35 -15.00 6.24 1.70
N ARG A 36 -16.29 6.03 1.43
CA ARG A 36 -16.83 5.69 0.11
C ARG A 36 -16.69 6.84 -0.89
N LYS A 37 -17.02 8.06 -0.49
CA LYS A 37 -17.07 9.22 -1.40
C LYS A 37 -15.70 9.60 -1.99
N HIS A 38 -14.65 9.57 -1.18
CA HIS A 38 -13.33 10.05 -1.57
C HIS A 38 -12.25 8.98 -1.51
N GLY A 39 -12.38 7.99 -0.62
CA GLY A 39 -11.40 6.92 -0.45
C GLY A 39 -11.49 5.88 -1.56
N LEU A 40 -12.65 5.25 -1.76
CA LEU A 40 -12.83 4.17 -2.73
C LEU A 40 -12.41 4.55 -4.16
N PRO A 41 -12.72 5.74 -4.70
CA PRO A 41 -12.27 6.14 -6.04
C PRO A 41 -10.74 6.17 -6.22
N ARG A 42 -9.97 6.23 -5.13
CA ARG A 42 -8.49 6.23 -5.20
C ARG A 42 -7.93 4.85 -5.53
N ILE A 43 -8.68 3.78 -5.24
CA ILE A 43 -8.27 2.39 -5.52
C ILE A 43 -8.06 2.21 -7.02
N ASP A 44 -9.02 2.68 -7.84
CA ASP A 44 -8.94 2.61 -9.30
C ASP A 44 -7.72 3.36 -9.85
N ALA A 45 -7.45 4.54 -9.29
CA ALA A 45 -6.28 5.32 -9.67
C ALA A 45 -4.96 4.61 -9.29
N LEU A 46 -4.91 3.95 -8.12
CA LEU A 46 -3.76 3.12 -7.73
C LEU A 46 -3.55 1.95 -8.70
N ARG A 47 -4.62 1.26 -9.11
CA ARG A 47 -4.54 0.14 -10.07
C ARG A 47 -3.94 0.56 -11.41
N ARG A 48 -4.25 1.77 -11.88
CA ARG A 48 -3.72 2.30 -13.15
C ARG A 48 -2.26 2.72 -13.11
N THR A 49 -1.61 2.77 -11.94
CA THR A 49 -0.24 3.28 -11.81
C THR A 49 0.84 2.40 -12.44
N GLY A 50 0.57 1.09 -12.63
CA GLY A 50 1.59 0.12 -13.01
C GLY A 50 2.56 -0.26 -11.88
N ALA A 51 2.29 0.17 -10.64
CA ALA A 51 3.11 -0.21 -9.49
C ALA A 51 3.12 -1.73 -9.28
N ALA A 52 4.31 -2.30 -9.09
CA ALA A 52 4.52 -3.73 -8.86
C ALA A 52 3.96 -4.20 -7.51
N MET A 53 3.86 -3.30 -6.52
CA MET A 53 3.33 -3.59 -5.19
C MET A 53 2.41 -2.46 -4.74
N LYS A 54 1.13 -2.77 -4.55
CA LYS A 54 0.03 -1.83 -4.30
C LYS A 54 -0.66 -2.16 -2.98
N PHE A 55 -0.77 -1.20 -2.08
CA PHE A 55 -1.45 -1.40 -0.80
C PHE A 55 -2.52 -0.34 -0.53
N LEU A 56 -3.53 -0.72 0.25
CA LEU A 56 -4.53 0.21 0.77
C LEU A 56 -4.22 0.50 2.24
N SER A 57 -4.19 1.79 2.57
CA SER A 57 -4.27 2.23 3.97
C SER A 57 -5.68 2.70 4.22
N ILE A 58 -6.52 1.82 4.76
CA ILE A 58 -7.90 2.12 5.14
C ILE A 58 -7.87 2.75 6.53
N GLU A 59 -7.26 3.94 6.60
CA GLU A 59 -6.98 4.67 7.83
C GLU A 59 -7.05 6.19 7.65
N PRO A 60 -7.77 6.91 8.51
CA PRO A 60 -8.72 6.37 9.49
C PRO A 60 -9.94 5.78 8.75
N LEU A 61 -10.37 4.58 9.15
CA LEU A 61 -11.65 4.02 8.71
C LEU A 61 -12.78 4.71 9.50
N ILE A 62 -13.60 5.50 8.79
CA ILE A 62 -14.56 6.43 9.43
C ILE A 62 -16.01 6.16 9.05
N GLU A 63 -16.26 5.15 8.22
CA GLU A 63 -17.59 4.64 7.87
C GLU A 63 -17.48 3.21 7.35
N ASP A 64 -18.61 2.50 7.26
CA ASP A 64 -18.67 1.24 6.51
C ASP A 64 -18.45 1.49 5.02
N LEU A 65 -17.42 0.84 4.45
CA LEU A 65 -17.10 0.91 3.03
C LEU A 65 -17.96 -0.03 2.20
N GLY A 66 -18.59 -1.04 2.81
CA GLY A 66 -19.25 -2.13 2.12
C GLY A 66 -18.26 -2.99 1.32
N PRO A 67 -18.71 -3.61 0.21
CA PRO A 67 -17.85 -4.38 -0.68
C PRO A 67 -16.78 -3.50 -1.36
N ILE A 68 -15.53 -3.94 -1.31
CA ILE A 68 -14.38 -3.29 -1.93
C ILE A 68 -13.84 -4.17 -3.05
N ASP A 69 -13.67 -3.60 -4.24
CA ASP A 69 -12.93 -4.27 -5.32
C ASP A 69 -11.42 -4.28 -4.99
N LEU A 70 -10.96 -5.37 -4.40
CA LEU A 70 -9.55 -5.59 -4.06
C LEU A 70 -8.74 -6.21 -5.21
N SER A 71 -9.28 -6.29 -6.44
CA SER A 71 -8.52 -6.84 -7.57
C SER A 71 -7.23 -6.05 -7.82
N GLY A 72 -6.11 -6.77 -7.92
CA GLY A 72 -4.80 -6.17 -8.10
C GLY A 72 -4.31 -5.37 -6.88
N ILE A 73 -4.83 -5.61 -5.68
CA ILE A 73 -4.30 -5.07 -4.43
C ILE A 73 -3.52 -6.17 -3.70
N ASP A 74 -2.34 -5.81 -3.21
CA ASP A 74 -1.38 -6.77 -2.68
C ASP A 74 -1.34 -6.77 -1.14
N TRP A 75 -1.86 -5.74 -0.49
CA TRP A 75 -1.89 -5.61 0.97
C TRP A 75 -2.94 -4.61 1.45
N VAL A 76 -3.62 -4.90 2.56
CA VAL A 76 -4.59 -4.00 3.18
C VAL A 76 -4.25 -3.75 4.64
N ILE A 77 -4.24 -2.47 5.02
CA ILE A 77 -4.05 -2.01 6.39
C ILE A 77 -5.34 -1.33 6.85
N VAL A 78 -5.83 -1.64 8.05
CA VAL A 78 -7.00 -1.01 8.68
C VAL A 78 -6.66 -0.47 10.06
N GLY A 79 -7.24 0.68 10.40
CA GLY A 79 -7.05 1.31 11.69
C GLY A 79 -7.90 2.56 11.89
N GLY A 80 -8.11 2.89 13.17
CA GLY A 80 -8.91 4.03 13.58
C GLY A 80 -8.10 5.32 13.78
N GLU A 81 -8.84 6.40 13.97
CA GLU A 81 -8.35 7.75 14.23
C GLU A 81 -7.74 7.87 15.63
N SER A 82 -6.73 8.71 15.83
CA SER A 82 -6.06 8.88 17.14
C SER A 82 -6.10 10.33 17.62
N GLY A 83 -6.14 10.52 18.93
CA GLY A 83 -6.05 11.84 19.57
C GLY A 83 -7.41 12.44 19.96
N PRO A 84 -7.43 13.69 20.48
CA PRO A 84 -8.65 14.38 20.85
C PRO A 84 -9.61 14.49 19.66
N GLY A 85 -10.89 14.14 19.87
CA GLY A 85 -11.90 14.17 18.80
C GLY A 85 -11.85 13.01 17.81
N ALA A 86 -11.07 11.95 18.08
CA ALA A 86 -11.05 10.75 17.26
C ALA A 86 -12.46 10.16 17.08
N ARG A 87 -12.86 9.93 15.83
CA ARG A 87 -14.12 9.27 15.52
C ARG A 87 -14.10 7.79 15.94
N PRO A 88 -15.25 7.23 16.38
CA PRO A 88 -15.33 5.82 16.73
C PRO A 88 -15.09 4.94 15.51
N LEU A 89 -14.37 3.84 15.72
CA LEU A 89 -14.19 2.78 14.75
C LEU A 89 -15.07 1.60 15.15
N GLU A 90 -16.02 1.23 14.30
CA GLU A 90 -16.90 0.10 14.59
C GLU A 90 -16.23 -1.25 14.28
N PRO A 91 -16.27 -2.24 15.20
CA PRO A 91 -15.69 -3.57 14.99
C PRO A 91 -16.22 -4.31 13.76
N GLN A 92 -17.48 -4.07 13.41
CA GLN A 92 -18.13 -4.70 12.25
C GLN A 92 -17.49 -4.24 10.93
N TRP A 93 -17.06 -2.96 10.84
CA TRP A 93 -16.41 -2.44 9.63
C TRP A 93 -15.04 -3.09 9.43
N VAL A 94 -14.26 -3.24 10.52
CA VAL A 94 -12.96 -3.91 10.49
C VAL A 94 -13.11 -5.39 10.11
N THR A 95 -14.09 -6.07 10.71
CA THR A 95 -14.38 -7.49 10.45
C THR A 95 -14.80 -7.71 9.00
N SER A 96 -15.67 -6.86 8.45
CA SER A 96 -16.08 -6.90 7.03
C SER A 96 -14.89 -6.82 6.08
N ILE A 97 -13.97 -5.87 6.30
CA ILE A 97 -12.78 -5.73 5.46
C ILE A 97 -11.82 -6.92 5.62
N GLN A 98 -11.63 -7.41 6.85
CA GLN A 98 -10.79 -8.57 7.13
C GLN A 98 -11.29 -9.81 6.38
N GLN A 99 -12.60 -10.07 6.40
CA GLN A 99 -13.23 -11.17 5.68
C GLN A 99 -13.02 -11.05 4.17
N GLN A 100 -13.25 -9.86 3.60
CA GLN A 100 -13.01 -9.61 2.17
C GLN A 100 -11.54 -9.84 1.76
N CYS A 101 -10.59 -9.49 2.63
CA CYS A 101 -9.17 -9.77 2.39
C CYS A 101 -8.89 -11.28 2.45
N GLN A 102 -9.44 -11.97 3.45
CA GLN A 102 -9.28 -13.42 3.63
C GLN A 102 -9.86 -14.21 2.44
N GLU A 103 -11.07 -13.87 1.97
CA GLU A 103 -11.71 -14.48 0.81
C GLU A 103 -10.87 -14.37 -0.46
N LYS A 104 -10.08 -13.29 -0.59
CA LYS A 104 -9.22 -13.03 -1.76
C LYS A 104 -7.76 -13.43 -1.54
N GLY A 105 -7.41 -13.97 -0.37
CA GLY A 105 -6.03 -14.31 -0.02
C GLY A 105 -5.09 -13.11 0.06
N ILE A 106 -5.62 -11.92 0.37
CA ILE A 106 -4.86 -10.68 0.48
C ILE A 106 -4.39 -10.52 1.93
N PRO A 107 -3.09 -10.29 2.18
CA PRO A 107 -2.58 -10.04 3.52
C PRO A 107 -3.31 -8.87 4.21
N PHE A 108 -3.70 -9.09 5.46
CA PHE A 108 -4.44 -8.12 6.26
C PHE A 108 -3.65 -7.68 7.50
N PHE A 109 -3.55 -6.37 7.71
CA PHE A 109 -2.91 -5.77 8.88
C PHE A 109 -3.91 -4.89 9.63
N PHE A 110 -4.23 -5.24 10.88
CA PHE A 110 -5.00 -4.40 11.76
C PHE A 110 -4.09 -3.63 12.70
N LYS A 111 -4.00 -2.31 12.50
CA LYS A 111 -3.02 -1.48 13.19
C LYS A 111 -3.42 -1.14 14.62
N GLN A 112 -4.62 -0.60 14.79
CA GLN A 112 -5.17 -0.15 16.07
C GLN A 112 -6.64 0.27 15.94
N TRP A 113 -7.36 0.23 17.07
CA TRP A 113 -8.71 0.79 17.18
C TRP A 113 -8.75 2.33 17.17
N GLY A 114 -7.70 3.00 17.65
CA GLY A 114 -7.64 4.45 17.75
C GLY A 114 -8.13 4.99 19.11
N GLY A 115 -8.72 6.19 19.10
CA GLY A 115 -9.22 6.89 20.28
C GLY A 115 -8.20 7.79 21.00
N VAL A 116 -8.64 8.41 22.10
CA VAL A 116 -7.83 9.34 22.91
C VAL A 116 -6.69 8.60 23.62
N GLN A 117 -6.92 7.35 24.04
CA GLN A 117 -5.91 6.51 24.70
C GLN A 117 -5.50 5.33 23.80
N LYS A 118 -4.65 5.62 22.81
CA LYS A 118 -4.14 4.66 21.81
C LYS A 118 -3.63 3.33 22.39
N SER A 119 -3.07 3.34 23.60
CA SER A 119 -2.52 2.15 24.27
C SER A 119 -3.59 1.27 24.93
N ARG A 120 -4.79 1.81 25.19
CA ARG A 120 -5.82 1.12 25.98
C ARG A 120 -6.65 0.14 25.15
N PHE A 121 -6.88 0.45 23.88
CA PHE A 121 -7.69 -0.40 22.99
C PHE A 121 -6.84 -1.40 22.21
N GLY A 122 -5.52 -1.21 22.13
CA GLY A 122 -4.60 -2.16 21.51
C GLY A 122 -4.89 -2.39 20.03
N ARG A 123 -4.59 -3.62 19.58
CA ARG A 123 -4.64 -4.06 18.18
C ARG A 123 -5.22 -5.46 18.00
N GLU A 124 -5.99 -5.92 18.98
CA GLU A 124 -6.67 -7.19 18.90
C GLU A 124 -8.05 -7.02 18.27
N LEU A 125 -8.34 -7.86 17.28
CA LEU A 125 -9.64 -8.02 16.66
C LEU A 125 -10.09 -9.46 16.95
N ASN A 126 -11.21 -9.63 17.66
CA ASN A 126 -11.73 -10.94 18.06
C ASN A 126 -10.69 -11.81 18.79
N GLY A 127 -9.93 -11.21 19.71
CA GLY A 127 -8.91 -11.90 20.52
C GLY A 127 -7.64 -12.29 19.75
N ARG A 128 -7.44 -11.77 18.53
CA ARG A 128 -6.26 -12.04 17.70
C ARG A 128 -5.66 -10.76 17.14
N THR A 129 -4.33 -10.72 17.05
CA THR A 129 -3.61 -9.68 16.30
C THR A 129 -3.44 -10.09 14.84
N TYR A 130 -3.70 -9.16 13.93
CA TYR A 130 -3.50 -9.34 12.49
C TYR A 130 -2.34 -8.44 12.02
N SER A 131 -1.19 -9.05 11.70
CA SER A 131 0.06 -8.34 11.37
C SER A 131 0.69 -8.86 10.07
N GLU A 132 -0.13 -9.27 9.11
CA GLU A 132 0.35 -9.89 7.88
C GLU A 132 1.01 -8.85 6.96
N PHE A 133 1.99 -9.31 6.18
CA PHE A 133 2.71 -8.51 5.18
C PHE A 133 2.72 -9.26 3.84
N PRO A 134 2.79 -8.54 2.70
CA PRO A 134 2.94 -9.16 1.40
C PRO A 134 4.26 -9.94 1.33
N LYS A 135 4.21 -11.15 0.78
CA LYS A 135 5.41 -11.93 0.48
C LYS A 135 6.15 -11.24 -0.65
N THR A 136 7.33 -10.69 -0.38
CA THR A 136 8.19 -10.18 -1.45
C THR A 136 8.72 -11.36 -2.25
N ALA A 137 8.44 -11.42 -3.55
CA ALA A 137 9.09 -12.40 -4.40
C ALA A 137 10.62 -12.17 -4.36
N PRO A 138 11.44 -13.22 -4.18
CA PRO A 138 12.89 -13.08 -4.24
C PRO A 138 13.28 -12.50 -5.60
N ARG A 139 14.29 -11.60 -5.62
CA ARG A 139 14.78 -11.02 -6.87
C ARG A 139 15.21 -12.16 -7.81
N SER A 140 14.69 -12.21 -9.03
CA SER A 140 15.56 -12.63 -10.12
C SER A 140 16.68 -11.60 -10.18
N PRO A 141 17.97 -11.99 -10.08
CA PRO A 141 19.04 -11.05 -10.37
C PRO A 141 18.75 -10.48 -11.76
N ARG A 142 18.59 -9.14 -11.85
CA ARG A 142 18.51 -8.48 -13.15
C ARG A 142 19.77 -8.91 -13.91
N ALA A 143 19.62 -9.38 -15.14
CA ALA A 143 20.76 -9.58 -16.02
C ALA A 143 21.56 -8.27 -16.02
N SER A 144 22.77 -8.32 -15.48
CA SER A 144 23.61 -7.16 -15.15
C SER A 144 24.23 -6.48 -16.38
N ASN A 145 23.60 -6.57 -17.55
CA ASN A 145 24.27 -6.24 -18.82
C ASN A 145 24.35 -4.75 -19.12
N ASP A 146 23.46 -3.90 -18.59
CA ASP A 146 23.46 -2.48 -18.96
C ASP A 146 24.43 -1.63 -18.14
N ARG A 147 24.64 -1.95 -16.85
CA ARG A 147 25.62 -1.22 -16.03
C ARG A 147 27.07 -1.54 -16.38
N ARG A 148 27.36 -2.79 -16.80
CA ARG A 148 28.71 -3.18 -17.24
C ARG A 148 29.07 -2.57 -18.60
N ARG A 149 28.12 -2.47 -19.53
CA ARG A 149 28.34 -1.81 -20.82
C ARG A 149 28.58 -0.31 -20.68
N ALA A 150 27.79 0.38 -19.86
CA ALA A 150 27.99 1.82 -19.63
C ALA A 150 29.35 2.13 -18.97
N PHE A 151 29.83 1.27 -18.06
CA PHE A 151 31.13 1.44 -17.42
C PHE A 151 32.29 1.10 -18.37
N ALA A 152 32.16 0.05 -19.18
CA ALA A 152 33.17 -0.35 -20.16
C ALA A 152 33.31 0.67 -21.30
N LEU A 153 32.21 1.26 -21.78
CA LEU A 153 32.23 2.32 -22.79
C LEU A 153 32.88 3.60 -22.24
N ALA A 154 32.59 3.96 -20.99
CA ALA A 154 33.21 5.11 -20.33
C ALA A 154 34.72 4.91 -20.08
N GLN A 155 35.19 3.68 -19.81
CA GLN A 155 36.61 3.38 -19.71
C GLN A 155 37.31 3.38 -21.07
N SER A 156 36.68 2.85 -22.13
CA SER A 156 37.29 2.85 -23.47
C SER A 156 37.46 4.27 -24.02
N GLU A 157 36.54 5.20 -23.72
CA GLU A 157 36.65 6.60 -24.14
C GLU A 157 37.78 7.34 -23.42
N LEU A 158 38.10 6.96 -22.17
CA LEU A 158 39.20 7.51 -21.39
C LEU A 158 40.58 6.96 -21.80
N GLU A 159 40.64 5.77 -22.40
CA GLU A 159 41.89 5.13 -22.85
C GLU A 159 42.29 5.49 -24.29
N THR A 160 41.38 6.12 -25.07
CA THR A 160 41.64 6.59 -26.44
C THR A 160 41.88 8.10 -26.57
N MET A 161 42.02 8.83 -25.46
CA MET A 161 42.51 10.22 -25.41
C MET A 161 43.94 10.27 -24.90
#